data_AF-A0A4R4YND7-F1
#
_entry.id   AF-A0A4R4YND7-F1
#
_cell.length_a   1.000
_cell.length_b   1.000
_cell.length_c   1.000
_cell.angle_alpha   90.00
_cell.angle_beta   90.00
_cell.angle_gamma   90.00
#
_symmetry.space_group_name_H-M   'P 1'
#
loop_
_entity.id
_entity.type
_entity.pdbx_description
1 polymer ?
#
loop_
_entity_poly.entity_id
_entity_poly.type
_entity_poly.pdbx_seq_one_letter_code
_entity_poly.pdbx_strand_id
1 'polypeptide(L)'
;MSSSSSAGANVATAIGVMKWVLIGLAMVVALVSVINVVLSDDSTYRMYGGLAAAGGAVVWSLCVWVLFGWFEHTLSALVTIARNTTPVLMPSREVPAAPYEQHA
;
A
#
# COMPACT_ATOMS: atom_id res chain seq x y z
N MET A 1 6.23 -7.84 22.89
CA MET A 1 6.25 -7.29 21.51
C MET A 1 5.01 -6.43 21.36
N SER A 2 5.16 -5.11 21.20
CA SER A 2 4.05 -4.17 21.20
C SER A 2 3.16 -4.33 19.96
N SER A 3 1.86 -4.44 20.20
CA SER A 3 0.78 -4.66 19.22
C SER A 3 0.71 -3.61 18.09
N SER A 4 1.34 -2.44 18.24
CA SER A 4 1.36 -1.39 17.21
C SER A 4 2.31 -1.69 16.06
N SER A 5 3.46 -2.35 16.32
CA SER A 5 4.44 -2.68 15.27
C SER A 5 3.93 -3.78 14.32
N SER A 6 3.12 -4.71 14.84
CA SER A 6 2.46 -5.76 14.06
C SER A 6 1.31 -5.20 13.21
N ALA A 7 0.60 -4.19 13.72
CA ALA A 7 -0.48 -3.54 12.96
C ALA A 7 0.05 -2.80 11.71
N GLY A 8 1.16 -2.06 11.84
CA GLY A 8 1.77 -1.35 10.71
C GLY A 8 2.30 -2.27 9.61
N ALA A 9 2.87 -3.42 9.99
CA ALA A 9 3.33 -4.43 9.03
C ALA A 9 2.16 -5.06 8.25
N ASN A 10 1.05 -5.37 8.95
CA ASN A 10 -0.14 -5.96 8.32
C ASN A 10 -0.80 -5.00 7.32
N VAL A 11 -0.82 -3.69 7.60
CA VAL A 11 -1.35 -2.67 6.69
C VAL A 11 -0.52 -2.57 5.40
N ALA A 12 0.82 -2.61 5.50
CA ALA A 12 1.68 -2.61 4.32
C ALA A 12 1.44 -3.84 3.42
N THR A 13 1.28 -5.02 4.03
CA THR A 13 0.96 -6.25 3.28
C THR A 13 -0.44 -6.18 2.65
N ALA A 14 -1.45 -5.67 3.36
CA ALA A 14 -2.81 -5.53 2.84
C ALA A 14 -2.86 -4.58 1.63
N ILE A 15 -2.10 -3.48 1.67
CA ILE A 15 -1.98 -2.53 0.57
C ILE A 15 -1.28 -3.16 -0.64
N GLY A 16 -0.22 -3.95 -0.40
CA GLY A 16 0.45 -4.72 -1.44
C GLY A 16 -0.49 -5.72 -2.13
N VAL A 17 -1.34 -6.42 -1.37
CA VAL A 17 -2.36 -7.32 -1.93
C VAL A 17 -3.41 -6.53 -2.72
N MET A 18 -3.90 -5.43 -2.18
CA MET A 18 -4.91 -4.60 -2.85
C MET A 18 -4.42 -4.04 -4.19
N LYS A 19 -3.14 -3.67 -4.29
CA LYS A 19 -2.48 -3.27 -5.55
C LYS A 19 -2.64 -4.33 -6.63
N TRP A 20 -2.30 -5.59 -6.31
CA TRP A 20 -2.38 -6.68 -7.27
C TRP A 20 -3.81 -7.07 -7.62
N VAL A 21 -4.74 -6.96 -6.67
CA VAL A 21 -6.19 -7.15 -6.92
C VAL A 21 -6.69 -6.11 -7.92
N LEU A 22 -6.33 -4.84 -7.72
CA LEU A 22 -6.73 -3.75 -8.61
C LEU A 22 -6.14 -3.94 -10.02
N ILE A 23 -4.84 -4.23 -10.13
CA ILE A 23 -4.19 -4.50 -11.43
C ILE A 23 -4.83 -5.71 -12.11
N GLY A 24 -5.08 -6.79 -11.37
CA GLY A 24 -5.77 -7.98 -11.88
C GLY A 24 -7.15 -7.66 -12.43
N LEU A 25 -7.93 -6.85 -11.73
CA LEU A 25 -9.25 -6.41 -12.19
C LEU A 25 -9.16 -5.61 -13.50
N ALA A 26 -8.21 -4.69 -13.63
CA ALA A 26 -8.02 -3.95 -14.87
C ALA A 26 -7.58 -4.84 -16.03
N MET A 27 -6.76 -5.86 -15.78
CA MET A 27 -6.39 -6.83 -16.81
C MET A 27 -7.59 -7.65 -17.28
N VAL A 28 -8.50 -8.02 -16.38
CA VAL A 28 -9.77 -8.68 -16.76
C VAL A 28 -10.62 -7.76 -17.62
N VAL A 29 -10.77 -6.48 -17.25
CA VAL A 29 -11.52 -5.50 -18.06
C VAL A 29 -10.87 -5.34 -19.44
N ALA A 30 -9.54 -5.20 -19.51
CA ALA A 30 -8.81 -5.11 -20.77
C ALA A 30 -9.03 -6.34 -21.65
N LEU A 31 -8.94 -7.54 -21.07
CA LEU A 31 -9.17 -8.80 -21.76
C LEU A 31 -10.59 -8.87 -22.32
N VAL A 32 -11.60 -8.51 -21.53
CA VAL A 32 -13.00 -8.46 -21.96
C VAL A 32 -13.18 -7.46 -23.10
N SER A 33 -12.54 -6.28 -23.04
CA SER A 33 -12.58 -5.29 -24.11
C SER A 33 -11.96 -5.82 -25.40
N VAL A 34 -10.82 -6.51 -25.33
CA VAL A 34 -10.17 -7.11 -26.51
C VAL A 34 -11.02 -8.24 -27.10
N ILE A 35 -11.56 -9.13 -26.28
CA ILE A 35 -12.46 -10.20 -26.72
C ILE A 35 -13.68 -9.62 -27.44
N ASN A 36 -14.27 -8.54 -26.90
CA ASN A 36 -15.39 -7.86 -27.54
C ASN A 36 -15.02 -7.29 -28.93
N VAL A 37 -13.80 -6.77 -29.12
CA VAL A 37 -13.33 -6.31 -30.44
C VAL A 37 -13.19 -7.48 -31.41
N VAL A 38 -12.56 -8.57 -30.98
CA VAL A 38 -12.29 -9.74 -31.83
C VAL A 38 -13.59 -10.44 -32.27
N LEU A 39 -14.60 -10.48 -31.39
CA LEU A 39 -15.90 -11.10 -31.69
C LEU A 39 -16.87 -10.17 -32.43
N SER A 40 -16.50 -8.90 -32.67
CA SER A 40 -17.37 -7.95 -33.37
C SER A 40 -17.09 -7.95 -34.87
N ASP A 41 -18.08 -8.33 -35.68
CA ASP A 41 -17.95 -8.38 -37.14
C ASP A 41 -17.96 -7.01 -37.84
N ASP A 42 -18.29 -5.90 -37.15
CA ASP A 42 -18.30 -4.60 -37.83
C ASP A 42 -18.20 -3.36 -36.93
N SER A 43 -17.76 -2.28 -37.58
CA SER A 43 -17.48 -0.90 -37.14
C SER A 43 -16.08 -0.61 -36.57
N THR A 44 -15.30 0.13 -37.37
CA THR A 44 -14.03 0.78 -37.03
C THR A 44 -14.05 1.50 -35.67
N TYR A 45 -15.19 2.07 -35.28
CA TYR A 45 -15.37 2.74 -33.98
C TYR A 45 -15.24 1.79 -32.78
N ARG A 46 -15.73 0.54 -32.88
CA ARG A 46 -15.60 -0.44 -31.79
C ARG A 46 -14.18 -0.94 -31.65
N MET A 47 -13.46 -1.09 -32.76
CA MET A 47 -12.03 -1.40 -32.76
C MET A 47 -11.23 -0.32 -32.02
N TYR A 48 -11.40 0.95 -32.37
CA TYR A 48 -10.74 2.05 -31.66
C TYR A 48 -11.16 2.14 -30.19
N GLY A 49 -12.44 1.94 -29.88
CA GLY A 49 -12.94 1.94 -28.50
C GLY A 49 -12.32 0.84 -27.64
N GLY A 50 -12.23 -0.39 -28.15
CA GLY A 50 -11.61 -1.49 -27.42
C GLY A 50 -10.09 -1.37 -27.31
N LEU A 51 -9.41 -0.83 -28.33
CA LEU A 51 -7.98 -0.52 -28.24
C LEU A 51 -7.70 0.59 -27.21
N ALA A 52 -8.54 1.62 -27.17
CA ALA A 52 -8.46 2.70 -26.20
C ALA A 52 -8.76 2.20 -24.77
N ALA A 53 -9.71 1.28 -24.61
CA ALA A 53 -10.00 0.64 -23.32
C ALA A 53 -8.82 -0.23 -22.83
N ALA A 54 -8.23 -1.03 -23.71
CA ALA A 54 -7.05 -1.84 -23.40
C ALA A 54 -5.84 -0.96 -23.05
N GLY A 55 -5.58 0.09 -23.86
CA GLY A 55 -4.53 1.06 -23.59
C GLY A 55 -4.76 1.82 -22.28
N GLY A 56 -6.00 2.25 -22.02
CA GLY A 56 -6.40 2.90 -20.78
C GLY A 56 -6.21 2.00 -19.55
N ALA A 57 -6.52 0.71 -19.66
CA ALA A 57 -6.29 -0.25 -18.59
C ALA A 57 -4.80 -0.45 -18.28
N VAL A 58 -3.92 -0.43 -19.29
CA VAL A 58 -2.46 -0.48 -19.10
C VAL A 58 -1.97 0.77 -18.39
N VAL A 59 -2.36 1.96 -18.85
CA VAL A 59 -1.98 3.24 -18.23
C VAL A 59 -2.48 3.32 -16.79
N TRP A 60 -3.74 2.95 -16.55
CA TRP A 60 -4.30 2.90 -15.21
C TRP A 60 -3.56 1.91 -14.30
N SER A 61 -3.20 0.73 -14.82
CA SER A 61 -2.42 -0.26 -14.07
C SER A 61 -1.03 0.26 -13.70
N LEU A 62 -0.38 1.02 -14.60
CA LEU A 62 0.88 1.70 -14.30
C LEU A 62 0.71 2.76 -13.21
N CYS A 63 -0.35 3.57 -13.27
CA CYS A 63 -0.65 4.55 -12.22
C CYS A 63 -0.86 3.89 -10.85
N VAL A 64 -1.66 2.81 -10.79
CA VAL A 64 -1.88 2.03 -9.57
C VAL A 64 -0.56 1.43 -9.08
N TRP A 65 0.25 0.87 -9.98
CA TRP A 65 1.52 0.28 -9.62
C TRP A 65 2.50 1.31 -9.03
N VAL A 66 2.60 2.51 -9.62
CA VAL A 66 3.44 3.59 -9.10
C VAL A 66 2.93 4.11 -7.76
N LEU A 67 1.63 4.42 -7.64
CA LEU A 67 1.04 4.97 -6.41
C LEU A 67 1.15 4.00 -5.25
N PHE A 68 0.71 2.75 -5.45
CA PHE A 68 0.76 1.74 -4.39
C PHE A 68 2.19 1.23 -4.16
N GLY A 69 3.05 1.20 -5.18
CA GLY A 69 4.46 0.86 -5.03
C GLY A 69 5.22 1.89 -4.19
N TRP A 70 4.98 3.19 -4.43
CA TRP A 70 5.50 4.25 -3.57
C TRP A 70 4.97 4.13 -2.14
N PHE A 71 3.67 3.91 -1.98
CA PHE A 71 3.05 3.79 -0.66
C PHE A 71 3.61 2.61 0.15
N GLU A 72 3.80 1.45 -0.49
CA GLU A 72 4.42 0.27 0.11
C GLU A 72 5.87 0.56 0.53
N HIS A 73 6.64 1.25 -0.31
CA HIS A 73 8.02 1.59 0.00
C HIS A 73 8.13 2.59 1.15
N THR A 74 7.29 3.63 1.17
CA THR A 74 7.24 4.61 2.26
C THR A 74 6.81 3.97 3.58
N LEU A 75 5.79 3.11 3.58
CA LEU A 75 5.37 2.39 4.80
C LEU A 75 6.45 1.46 5.32
N SER A 76 7.12 0.71 4.45
CA SER A 76 8.25 -0.14 4.83
C SER A 76 9.39 0.67 5.46
N ALA A 77 9.73 1.83 4.87
CA ALA A 77 10.73 2.73 5.42
C ALA A 77 10.31 3.28 6.79
N LEU A 78 9.06 3.71 6.96
CA LEU A 78 8.52 4.21 8.23
C LEU A 78 8.50 3.13 9.31
N VAL A 79 8.11 1.89 8.98
CA VAL A 79 8.15 0.76 9.91
C VAL A 79 9.60 0.45 10.33
N THR A 80 10.54 0.53 9.40
CA THR A 80 11.97 0.33 9.68
C THR A 80 12.51 1.41 10.61
N ILE A 81 12.18 2.68 10.35
CA ILE A 81 12.55 3.79 11.22
C ILE A 81 11.92 3.59 12.60
N ALA A 82 10.61 3.32 12.68
CA ALA A 82 9.92 3.12 13.95
C ALA A 82 10.51 1.98 14.80
N ARG A 83 10.97 0.90 14.16
CA ARG A 83 11.70 -0.19 14.84
C ARG A 83 13.05 0.28 15.39
N ASN A 84 13.77 1.13 14.65
CA ASN A 84 15.08 1.64 15.07
C ASN A 84 15.01 2.85 16.02
N THR A 85 13.90 3.59 16.04
CA THR A 85 13.67 4.76 16.91
C THR A 85 12.75 4.46 18.08
N THR A 86 12.30 3.21 18.29
CA THR A 86 11.59 2.85 19.52
C THR A 86 12.52 3.16 20.69
N PRO A 87 12.27 4.22 21.48
CA PRO A 87 13.13 4.54 22.58
C PRO A 87 13.01 3.38 23.54
N VAL A 88 14.14 2.84 23.96
CA VAL A 88 14.24 2.12 25.22
C VAL A 88 13.87 3.13 26.30
N LEU A 89 12.58 3.36 26.51
CA LEU A 89 12.04 3.89 27.75
C LEU A 89 12.24 2.78 28.77
N MET A 90 13.50 2.50 29.10
CA MET A 90 13.83 1.93 30.39
C MET A 90 13.30 2.96 31.37
N PRO A 91 12.31 2.63 32.21
CA PRO A 91 12.06 3.44 33.38
C PRO A 91 13.39 3.47 34.11
N SER A 92 13.98 4.65 34.26
CA SER A 92 15.12 4.86 35.14
C SER A 92 14.66 4.50 36.55
N ARG A 93 14.77 3.21 36.88
CA ARG A 93 14.34 2.60 38.16
C ARG A 93 15.38 2.88 39.26
N GLU A 94 16.14 3.95 39.14
CA GLU A 94 17.14 4.38 40.12
C GLU A 94 17.19 5.91 40.17
N VAL A 95 16.05 6.53 40.48
CA VAL A 95 16.10 7.85 41.13
C VAL A 95 15.68 7.59 42.58
N PRO A 96 16.62 7.56 43.54
CA PRO A 96 16.26 7.49 44.95
C PRO A 96 15.37 8.68 45.26
N ALA A 97 14.24 8.43 45.93
CA ALA A 97 13.30 9.48 46.31
C ALA A 97 14.05 10.58 47.06
N ALA A 98 13.91 11.83 46.59
CA ALA A 98 14.52 12.98 47.25
C ALA A 98 14.02 13.03 48.71
N PRO A 99 14.91 13.05 49.71
CA PRO A 99 14.49 13.20 51.09
C PRO A 99 13.94 14.61 51.24
N TYR A 100 12.63 14.75 51.27
CA TYR A 100 12.00 15.98 51.73
C TYR A 100 12.29 16.08 53.23
N GLU A 101 13.01 17.11 53.63
CA GLU A 101 13.26 17.40 55.04
C GLU A 101 11.91 17.63 55.74
N GLN A 102 11.57 16.74 56.68
CA GLN A 102 10.51 16.96 57.63
C GLN A 102 11.02 17.94 58.69
N HIS A 103 10.83 19.23 58.46
CA HIS A 103 10.93 20.22 59.53
C HIS A 103 9.68 20.10 60.42
N ALA A 104 9.90 19.70 61.66
CA ALA A 104 9.00 19.86 62.80
C ALA A 104 9.63 20.85 63.79
#